data_AF-A0A7C2XND1-F1
#
_entry.id   AF-A0A7C2XND1-F1
#
_cell.length_a   1.000
_cell.length_b   1.000
_cell.length_c   1.000
_cell.angle_alpha   90.00
_cell.angle_beta   90.00
_cell.angle_gamma   90.00
#
_symmetry.space_group_name_H-M   'P 1'
#
loop_
_entity.id
_entity.type
_entity.pdbx_description
1 polymer ?
#
loop_
_entity_poly.entity_id
_entity_poly.type
_entity_poly.pdbx_seq_one_letter_code
_entity_poly.pdbx_strand_id
1 'polypeptide(L)'
;MDYLQIGGQNWRAVKRSTIEHDFWLMKHIREAGLDAVRLRPGEKPEEFAVRLLHEVIGSGRAFTLLGGMLLPDGVPDEHWSPERAEQTAAIMRSLSADEDKAAVTSAIISLLTGFLEAGLRSYANSVTVSTAGSQPQPEQPQPPAFVPVPPY
;
A
#
# COMPACT_ATOMS: atom_id res chain seq x y z
N MET A 1 5.73 20.28 0.57
CA MET A 1 4.79 20.60 1.66
C MET A 1 4.45 19.28 2.33
N ASP A 2 4.85 19.09 3.59
CA ASP A 2 4.79 17.79 4.28
C ASP A 2 3.47 17.56 5.04
N TYR A 3 2.53 18.51 4.95
CA TYR A 3 1.29 18.51 5.72
C TYR A 3 0.09 18.94 4.87
N LEU A 4 -1.07 18.38 5.21
CA LEU A 4 -2.39 18.70 4.67
C LEU A 4 -3.22 19.39 5.75
N GLN A 5 -3.85 20.52 5.42
CA GLN A 5 -4.76 21.20 6.34
C GLN A 5 -6.19 20.69 6.08
N ILE A 6 -6.79 20.05 7.09
CA ILE A 6 -8.15 19.51 7.02
C ILE A 6 -8.83 19.73 8.37
N GLY A 7 -10.04 20.31 8.38
CA GLY A 7 -10.83 20.55 9.59
C GLY A 7 -10.15 21.50 10.57
N GLY A 8 -9.40 22.48 10.05
CA GLY A 8 -8.61 23.41 10.86
C GLY A 8 -7.38 22.80 11.54
N GLN A 9 -7.06 21.54 11.26
CA GLN A 9 -5.89 20.83 11.81
C GLN A 9 -4.90 20.46 10.70
N ASN A 10 -3.61 20.47 11.03
CA ASN A 10 -2.57 19.94 10.16
C ASN A 10 -2.44 18.43 10.34
N TRP A 11 -2.39 17.73 9.21
CA TRP A 11 -2.23 16.29 9.12
C TRP A 11 -1.01 15.97 8.28
N ARG A 12 -0.34 14.87 8.60
CA ARG A 12 0.82 14.37 7.85
C ARG A 12 0.65 12.90 7.58
N ALA A 13 1.31 12.41 6.52
CA ALA A 13 1.41 10.98 6.29
C ALA A 13 2.25 10.30 7.40
N VAL A 14 1.90 9.07 7.75
CA VAL A 14 2.76 8.17 8.55
C VAL A 14 4.03 7.91 7.74
N LYS A 15 5.21 8.17 8.33
CA LYS A 15 6.50 8.05 7.61
C LYS A 15 7.18 6.71 7.89
N ARG A 16 7.07 6.20 9.11
CA ARG A 16 7.59 4.90 9.54
C ARG A 16 6.43 4.03 10.03
N SER A 17 6.19 2.92 9.32
CA SER A 17 5.18 1.94 9.72
C SER A 17 5.75 0.93 10.73
N THR A 18 4.86 0.42 11.58
CA THR A 18 5.09 -0.79 12.40
C THR A 18 4.46 -2.00 11.72
N ILE A 19 4.78 -3.21 12.18
CA ILE A 19 4.16 -4.44 11.64
C ILE A 19 2.63 -4.42 11.81
N GLU A 20 2.15 -3.91 12.95
CA GLU A 20 0.71 -3.77 13.19
C GLU A 20 0.06 -2.80 12.20
N HIS A 21 0.72 -1.67 11.93
CA HIS A 21 0.27 -0.70 10.92
C HIS A 21 0.17 -1.34 9.54
N ASP A 22 1.21 -2.06 9.12
CA ASP A 22 1.25 -2.74 7.82
C ASP A 22 0.11 -3.76 7.70
N PHE A 23 -0.10 -4.62 8.71
CA PHE A 23 -1.15 -5.64 8.67
C PHE A 23 -2.55 -5.04 8.71
N TRP A 24 -2.75 -4.01 9.52
CA TRP A 24 -3.99 -3.27 9.57
C TRP A 24 -4.30 -2.63 8.21
N LEU A 25 -3.30 -2.00 7.58
CA LEU A 25 -3.47 -1.34 6.30
C LEU A 25 -3.74 -2.34 5.18
N MET A 26 -3.00 -3.46 5.12
CA MET A 26 -3.22 -4.52 4.13
C MET A 26 -4.63 -5.11 4.22
N LYS A 27 -5.14 -5.34 5.43
CA LYS A 27 -6.52 -5.79 5.65
C LYS A 27 -7.51 -4.82 5.00
N HIS A 28 -7.36 -3.52 5.24
CA HIS A 28 -8.30 -2.51 4.74
C HIS A 28 -8.15 -2.24 3.24
N ILE A 29 -6.94 -2.38 2.68
CA ILE A 29 -6.69 -2.33 1.23
C ILE A 29 -7.45 -3.47 0.54
N ARG A 30 -7.39 -4.69 1.09
CA ARG A 30 -8.15 -5.83 0.58
C ARG A 30 -9.66 -5.62 0.72
N GLU A 31 -10.13 -5.18 1.88
CA GLU A 31 -11.56 -4.90 2.09
C GLU A 31 -12.08 -3.76 1.19
N ALA A 32 -11.19 -2.89 0.72
CA ALA A 32 -11.49 -1.85 -0.26
C ALA A 32 -11.40 -2.34 -1.73
N GLY A 33 -11.11 -3.61 -1.97
CA GLY A 33 -11.00 -4.20 -3.31
C GLY A 33 -9.72 -3.85 -4.07
N LEU A 34 -8.77 -3.15 -3.45
CA LEU A 34 -7.60 -2.60 -4.15
C LEU A 34 -6.52 -3.63 -4.43
N ASP A 35 -6.51 -4.77 -3.74
CA ASP A 35 -5.55 -5.85 -3.95
C ASP A 35 -5.80 -6.65 -5.24
N ALA A 36 -7.04 -6.62 -5.76
CA ALA A 36 -7.45 -7.26 -7.01
C ALA A 36 -7.33 -6.34 -8.23
N VAL A 37 -7.16 -5.04 -8.02
CA VAL A 37 -7.12 -4.06 -9.11
C VAL A 37 -5.80 -4.16 -9.88
N ARG A 38 -5.90 -4.34 -11.21
CA ARG A 38 -4.75 -4.41 -12.13
C ARG A 38 -4.92 -3.38 -13.23
N LEU A 39 -3.80 -2.83 -13.69
CA LEU A 39 -3.75 -1.98 -14.88
C LEU A 39 -4.21 -2.79 -16.09
N ARG A 40 -5.16 -2.29 -16.85
CA ARG A 40 -5.67 -2.97 -18.06
C ARG A 40 -4.76 -2.64 -19.26
N PRO A 41 -4.65 -3.55 -20.26
CA PRO A 41 -3.91 -3.25 -21.49
C PRO A 41 -4.42 -1.98 -22.16
N GLY A 42 -3.54 -0.99 -22.37
CA GLY A 42 -3.87 0.28 -23.01
C GLY A 42 -4.56 1.32 -22.10
N GLU A 43 -4.82 1.01 -20.83
CA GLU A 43 -5.36 1.97 -19.86
C GLU A 43 -4.29 3.00 -19.48
N LYS A 44 -4.66 4.28 -19.53
CA LYS A 44 -3.75 5.36 -19.12
C LYS A 44 -3.62 5.40 -17.59
N PRO A 45 -2.49 5.87 -17.04
CA PRO A 45 -2.31 6.00 -15.60
C PRO A 45 -3.42 6.80 -14.92
N GLU A 46 -3.91 7.86 -15.56
CA GLU A 46 -4.99 8.71 -15.04
C GLU A 46 -6.33 7.97 -14.99
N GLU A 47 -6.63 7.19 -16.02
CA GLU A 47 -7.84 6.35 -16.09
C GLU A 47 -7.81 5.27 -15.00
N PHE A 48 -6.63 4.69 -14.78
CA PHE A 48 -6.41 3.72 -13.71
C PHE A 48 -6.59 4.33 -12.32
N ALA A 49 -6.04 5.52 -12.09
CA ALA A 49 -6.18 6.24 -10.83
C ALA A 49 -7.65 6.60 -10.53
N VAL A 50 -8.40 7.05 -11.55
CA VAL A 50 -9.85 7.32 -11.42
C VAL A 50 -10.62 6.03 -11.07
N ARG A 51 -10.27 4.90 -11.69
CA ARG A 51 -10.92 3.62 -11.37
C ARG A 51 -10.62 3.15 -9.95
N LEU A 52 -9.39 3.30 -9.48
CA LEU A 52 -9.03 3.02 -8.10
C LEU A 52 -9.79 3.93 -7.12
N LEU A 53 -9.92 5.21 -7.45
CA LEU A 53 -10.70 6.16 -6.65
C LEU A 53 -12.16 5.72 -6.53
N HIS A 54 -12.78 5.31 -7.64
CA HIS A 54 -14.14 4.80 -7.63
C HIS A 54 -14.29 3.51 -6.82
N GLU A 55 -13.31 2.60 -6.87
CA GLU A 55 -13.32 1.37 -6.06
C GLU A 55 -13.24 1.69 -4.55
N VAL A 56 -12.33 2.59 -4.17
CA VAL A 56 -12.19 3.03 -2.77
C VAL A 56 -13.44 3.74 -2.25
N ILE A 57 -14.03 4.63 -3.06
CA ILE A 57 -15.26 5.33 -2.68
C ILE A 57 -16.42 4.33 -2.59
N GLY A 58 -16.57 3.46 -3.60
CA GLY A 58 -17.64 2.47 -3.69
C GLY A 58 -17.62 1.44 -2.56
N SER A 59 -16.44 1.08 -2.06
CA SER A 59 -16.29 0.18 -0.90
C SER A 59 -16.66 0.82 0.45
N GLY A 60 -16.79 2.16 0.51
CA GLY A 60 -17.01 2.90 1.76
C GLY A 60 -15.78 2.94 2.69
N ARG A 61 -14.62 2.45 2.24
CA ARG A 61 -13.40 2.35 3.06
C ARG A 61 -12.46 3.54 2.95
N ALA A 62 -12.77 4.53 2.10
CA ALA A 62 -11.95 5.72 1.87
C ALA A 62 -11.45 6.40 3.15
N PHE A 63 -12.37 6.71 4.07
CA PHE A 63 -12.04 7.37 5.33
C PHE A 63 -11.23 6.48 6.27
N THR A 64 -11.51 5.18 6.29
CA THR A 64 -10.74 4.21 7.09
C THR A 64 -9.30 4.13 6.59
N LEU A 65 -9.10 4.04 5.28
CA LEU A 65 -7.77 4.08 4.67
C LEU A 65 -7.03 5.39 5.00
N LEU A 66 -7.68 6.54 4.83
CA LEU A 66 -7.11 7.83 5.24
C LEU A 66 -6.70 7.83 6.72
N GLY A 67 -7.55 7.31 7.60
CA GLY A 67 -7.27 7.20 9.02
C GLY A 67 -6.04 6.34 9.33
N GLY A 68 -5.85 5.26 8.58
CA GLY A 68 -4.64 4.44 8.70
C GLY A 68 -3.37 5.13 8.23
N MET A 69 -3.46 6.13 7.35
CA MET A 69 -2.29 6.71 6.68
C MET A 69 -1.96 8.13 7.15
N LEU A 70 -2.86 8.79 7.89
CA LEU A 70 -2.68 10.13 8.40
C LEU A 70 -2.54 10.16 9.92
N LEU A 71 -1.66 11.03 10.40
CA LEU A 71 -1.57 11.42 11.79
C LEU A 71 -1.69 12.94 11.91
N PRO A 72 -2.23 13.46 13.03
CA PRO A 72 -2.10 14.87 13.36
C PRO A 72 -0.63 15.29 13.36
N ASP A 73 -0.36 16.50 12.90
CA ASP A 73 0.98 17.07 13.03
C ASP A 73 1.42 17.13 14.50
N GLY A 74 2.69 16.85 14.75
CA GLY A 74 3.26 16.74 16.09
C GLY A 74 3.00 15.40 16.84
N VAL A 75 2.13 14.52 16.35
CA VAL A 75 2.01 13.15 16.90
C VAL A 75 3.11 12.28 16.30
N PRO A 76 3.96 11.59 17.09
CA PRO A 76 4.97 10.66 16.56
C PRO A 76 4.37 9.43 15.87
N ASP A 77 5.10 8.81 14.94
CA ASP A 77 4.64 7.62 14.22
C ASP A 77 4.45 6.42 15.16
N GLU A 78 5.23 6.34 16.24
CA GLU A 78 5.16 5.28 17.26
C GLU A 78 3.83 5.31 18.04
N HIS A 79 3.09 6.41 17.98
CA HIS A 79 1.79 6.57 18.60
C HIS A 79 0.62 6.25 17.66
N TRP A 80 0.93 5.74 16.47
CA TRP A 80 -0.07 5.16 15.59
C TRP A 80 -0.69 3.91 16.25
N SER A 81 -2.00 3.77 16.13
CA SER A 81 -2.74 2.56 16.53
C SER A 81 -4.00 2.40 15.69
N PRO A 82 -4.61 1.20 15.63
CA PRO A 82 -5.91 0.98 15.02
C PRO A 82 -7.00 1.94 15.52
N GLU A 83 -7.06 2.17 16.83
CA GLU A 83 -8.06 3.06 17.44
C GLU A 83 -7.85 4.52 16.99
N ARG A 84 -6.59 4.97 16.87
CA ARG A 84 -6.28 6.30 16.36
C ARG A 84 -6.63 6.43 14.88
N ALA A 85 -6.43 5.37 14.09
CA ALA A 85 -6.83 5.34 12.70
C ALA A 85 -8.36 5.48 12.57
N GLU A 86 -9.12 4.77 13.41
CA GLU A 86 -10.59 4.88 13.45
C GLU A 86 -11.06 6.27 13.90
N GLN A 87 -10.42 6.86 14.91
CA GLN A 87 -10.70 8.23 15.35
C GLN A 87 -10.44 9.25 14.23
N THR A 88 -9.31 9.11 13.53
CA THR A 88 -8.97 9.96 12.39
C THR A 88 -10.01 9.81 11.28
N ALA A 89 -10.40 8.59 10.94
CA ALA A 89 -11.46 8.33 9.97
C ALA A 89 -12.79 8.97 10.37
N ALA A 90 -13.15 8.91 11.66
CA ALA A 90 -14.37 9.53 12.19
C ALA A 90 -14.34 11.06 12.09
N ILE A 91 -13.20 11.68 12.39
CA ILE A 91 -13.00 13.14 12.21
C ILE A 91 -13.18 13.50 10.74
N MET A 92 -12.49 12.80 9.83
CA MET A 92 -12.58 13.10 8.39
C MET A 92 -14.00 12.95 7.84
N ARG A 93 -14.76 11.98 8.36
CA ARG A 93 -16.14 11.73 7.95
C ARG A 93 -17.12 12.80 8.44
N SER A 94 -16.83 13.48 9.55
CA SER A 94 -17.75 14.48 10.13
C SER A 94 -17.59 15.87 9.50
N LEU A 95 -16.57 16.07 8.67
CA LEU A 95 -16.33 17.34 7.98
C LEU A 95 -17.40 17.61 6.93
N SER A 96 -17.86 18.87 6.88
CA SER A 96 -18.96 19.29 6.00
C SER A 96 -18.69 20.57 5.22
N ALA A 97 -17.62 21.31 5.56
CA ALA A 97 -17.20 22.48 4.80
C ALA A 97 -16.68 22.06 3.41
N ASP A 98 -16.97 22.87 2.39
CA ASP A 98 -16.61 22.52 1.01
C ASP A 98 -15.08 22.51 0.80
N GLU A 99 -14.35 23.38 1.50
CA GLU A 99 -12.88 23.38 1.52
C GLU A 99 -12.33 22.07 2.09
N ASP A 100 -12.92 21.56 3.18
CA ASP A 100 -12.52 20.29 3.79
C ASP A 100 -12.84 19.10 2.86
N LYS A 101 -13.99 19.11 2.19
CA LYS A 101 -14.34 18.06 1.21
C LYS A 101 -13.33 18.00 0.07
N ALA A 102 -12.92 19.16 -0.45
CA ALA A 102 -11.91 19.26 -1.49
C ALA A 102 -10.55 18.75 -1.00
N ALA A 103 -10.13 19.15 0.21
CA ALA A 103 -8.88 18.71 0.81
C ALA A 103 -8.85 17.19 1.05
N VAL A 104 -9.92 16.61 1.60
CA VAL A 104 -10.06 15.16 1.79
C VAL A 104 -10.04 14.42 0.46
N THR A 105 -10.76 14.92 -0.55
CA THR A 105 -10.77 14.32 -1.89
C THR A 105 -9.37 14.33 -2.51
N SER A 106 -8.66 15.45 -2.42
CA SER A 106 -7.27 15.57 -2.85
C SER A 106 -6.36 14.62 -2.08
N ALA A 107 -6.57 14.45 -0.78
CA ALA A 107 -5.81 13.51 0.04
C ALA A 107 -5.96 12.08 -0.46
N ILE A 108 -7.20 11.64 -0.73
CA ILE A 108 -7.49 10.30 -1.25
C ILE A 108 -6.81 10.08 -2.59
N ILE A 109 -6.89 11.06 -3.50
CA ILE A 109 -6.26 10.99 -4.81
C ILE A 109 -4.74 10.86 -4.68
N SER A 110 -4.10 11.77 -3.94
CA SER A 110 -2.64 11.75 -3.72
C SER A 110 -2.17 10.43 -3.12
N LEU A 111 -2.98 9.86 -2.21
CA LEU A 111 -2.70 8.61 -1.56
C LEU A 111 -2.76 7.42 -2.53
N LEU A 112 -3.78 7.39 -3.38
CA LEU A 112 -3.91 6.38 -4.42
C LEU A 112 -2.78 6.49 -5.46
N THR A 113 -2.39 7.70 -5.83
CA THR A 113 -1.26 7.95 -6.73
C THR A 113 0.06 7.51 -6.09
N GLY A 114 0.30 7.80 -4.82
CA GLY A 114 1.51 7.34 -4.11
C GLY A 114 1.57 5.81 -3.98
N PHE A 115 0.43 5.17 -3.71
CA PHE A 115 0.32 3.71 -3.71
C PHE A 115 0.61 3.11 -5.09
N LEU A 116 0.13 3.74 -6.16
CA LEU A 116 0.43 3.34 -7.54
C LEU A 116 1.93 3.40 -7.84
N GLU A 117 2.59 4.51 -7.50
CA GLU A 117 4.03 4.69 -7.72
C GLU A 117 4.85 3.66 -6.95
N ALA A 118 4.49 3.39 -5.69
CA ALA A 118 5.16 2.39 -4.86
C ALA A 118 4.92 0.96 -5.38
N GLY A 119 3.69 0.62 -5.77
CA GLY A 119 3.32 -0.67 -6.34
C GLY A 119 4.01 -0.96 -7.67
N LEU A 120 4.08 0.04 -8.56
CA LEU A 120 4.81 -0.07 -9.84
C LEU A 120 6.32 -0.25 -9.62
N ARG A 121 6.91 0.45 -8.64
CA ARG A 121 8.33 0.29 -8.28
C ARG A 121 8.60 -1.10 -7.69
N SER A 122 7.71 -1.61 -6.85
CA SER A 122 7.81 -2.98 -6.30
C SER A 122 7.73 -4.04 -7.40
N TYR A 123 6.78 -3.90 -8.34
CA TYR A 123 6.66 -4.80 -9.49
C TYR A 123 7.93 -4.81 -10.37
N ALA A 124 8.49 -3.64 -10.69
CA ALA A 124 9.73 -3.54 -11.46
C ALA A 124 10.92 -4.24 -10.75
N ASN A 125 10.98 -4.13 -9.42
CA ASN A 125 12.01 -4.79 -8.63
C ASN A 125 11.80 -6.32 -8.58
N SER A 126 10.55 -6.80 -8.49
CA SER A 126 10.23 -8.24 -8.52
C SER A 126 10.58 -8.89 -9.85
N VAL A 127 10.33 -8.22 -10.98
CA VAL A 127 10.69 -8.72 -12.32
C VAL A 127 12.21 -8.86 -12.45
N THR A 128 12.96 -7.88 -11.95
CA THR A 128 14.43 -7.88 -12.05
C THR A 128 15.08 -9.04 -11.29
N VAL A 129 14.54 -9.42 -10.12
CA VAL A 129 15.03 -10.54 -9.31
C VAL A 129 14.70 -11.89 -9.97
N SER A 130 13.56 -12.04 -10.63
CA SER A 130 13.21 -13.28 -11.36
C SER A 130 14.08 -13.51 -12.60
N THR A 131 14.54 -12.46 -13.28
CA THR A 131 15.48 -12.59 -14.42
C THR A 131 16.95 -12.75 -14.01
N ALA A 132 17.33 -12.41 -12.78
CA ALA A 132 18.70 -12.59 -12.29
C ALA A 132 18.98 -14.04 -11.80
N GLY A 133 17.95 -14.89 -11.70
CA GLY A 133 18.08 -16.30 -11.30
C GLY A 133 18.20 -17.30 -12.45
N SER A 134 18.22 -16.87 -13.72
CA SER A 134 18.32 -17.75 -14.88
C SER A 134 19.72 -17.80 -15.50
N GLN A 135 20.77 -17.70 -14.69
CA GLN A 135 22.07 -18.22 -15.11
C GLN A 135 22.05 -19.74 -14.93
N PRO A 136 22.33 -20.54 -15.98
CA PRO A 136 22.48 -21.98 -15.81
C PRO A 136 23.62 -22.22 -14.81
N GLN A 137 23.27 -22.84 -13.69
CA GLN A 137 24.22 -23.30 -12.69
C GLN A 137 25.20 -24.27 -13.38
N PRO A 138 26.53 -24.08 -13.27
CA PRO A 138 27.48 -25.05 -13.80
C PRO A 138 27.17 -26.41 -13.18
N GLU A 139 26.99 -27.43 -14.01
CA GLU A 139 26.76 -28.81 -13.56
C GLU A 139 27.78 -29.17 -12.49
N GLN A 140 27.30 -29.37 -11.26
CA GLN A 140 28.11 -30.00 -10.24
C GLN A 140 28.31 -31.46 -10.65
N PRO A 141 29.56 -31.97 -10.73
CA PRO A 141 29.80 -33.36 -11.08
C PRO A 141 29.11 -34.27 -10.06
N GLN A 142 28.23 -35.15 -10.54
CA GLN A 142 27.56 -36.13 -9.70
C GLN A 142 28.60 -37.03 -9.00
N PRO A 143 28.47 -37.30 -7.69
CA PRO A 143 29.35 -38.24 -7.01
C PRO A 143 29.18 -39.65 -7.60
N PRO A 144 30.25 -40.45 -7.68
CA PRO A 144 30.20 -41.78 -8.29
C PRO A 144 29.24 -42.70 -7.53
N ALA A 145 28.50 -43.50 -8.30
CA ALA A 145 27.54 -44.47 -7.78
C ALA A 145 28.23 -45.48 -6.84
N PHE A 146 27.65 -45.68 -5.67
CA PHE A 146 28.10 -46.67 -4.70
C PHE A 146 27.87 -48.08 -5.25
N VAL A 147 28.93 -48.86 -5.44
CA VAL A 147 28.85 -50.28 -5.84
C VAL A 147 28.97 -51.14 -4.58
N PRO A 148 27.93 -51.86 -4.15
CA PRO A 148 28.02 -52.75 -2.99
C PRO A 148 28.88 -53.98 -3.33
N VAL A 149 29.83 -54.29 -2.45
CA VAL A 149 30.72 -55.46 -2.57
C VAL A 149 29.98 -56.71 -2.05
N PRO A 150 29.96 -57.85 -2.77
CA PRO A 150 29.29 -59.05 -2.31
C PRO A 150 30.04 -59.71 -1.13
N PRO A 151 29.33 -60.35 -0.19
CA PRO A 151 29.95 -61.07 0.92
C PRO A 151 30.58 -62.39 0.44
N TYR A 152 31.69 -62.77 1.10
CA TYR A 152 32.43 -64.02 0.90
C TYR A 152 31.64 -65.28 1.26
#